data_AF-A0A7S1FWT2-F1
#
_entry.id   AF-A0A7S1FWT2-F1
#
_cell.length_a   1.000
_cell.length_b   1.000
_cell.length_c   1.000
_cell.angle_alpha   90.00
_cell.angle_beta   90.00
_cell.angle_gamma   90.00
#
_symmetry.space_group_name_H-M   'P 1'
#
loop_
_entity.id
_entity.type
_entity.pdbx_description
1 polymer ?
#
loop_
_entity_poly.entity_id
_entity_poly.type
_entity_poly.pdbx_seq_one_letter_code
_entity_poly.pdbx_strand_id
1 'polypeptide(L)'
;PSAVQLYSKRRVGDSTALVQISRNMDRPGKLFFVTFLLPLILDGIFHKVAPKIFDPNIFSMFQKQNMGFKQIQQKKRLDRTLQVIFLGMLMGGAGLLARLLVVAIALVTGRRQGSVTVSAVAVAAALWTISQQKKKVEAKA
;
A
#
# COMPACT_ATOMS: atom_id res chain seq x y z
N PRO A 1 -33.32 -15.60 30.09
CA PRO A 1 -31.96 -16.10 29.71
C PRO A 1 -31.65 -16.02 28.20
N SER A 2 -32.63 -16.24 27.31
CA SER A 2 -32.43 -16.21 25.84
C SER A 2 -32.00 -14.85 25.29
N ALA A 3 -32.54 -13.74 25.82
CA ALA A 3 -32.19 -12.38 25.38
C ALA A 3 -30.69 -12.05 25.61
N VAL A 4 -30.14 -12.47 26.75
CA VAL A 4 -28.72 -12.27 27.08
C VAL A 4 -27.83 -13.07 26.12
N GLN A 5 -28.19 -14.32 25.83
CA GLN A 5 -27.44 -15.15 24.88
C GLN A 5 -27.47 -14.57 23.46
N LEU A 6 -28.62 -14.05 23.03
CA LEU A 6 -28.75 -13.40 21.71
C LEU A 6 -27.91 -12.13 21.63
N TYR A 7 -27.90 -11.31 22.69
CA TYR A 7 -27.07 -10.12 22.78
C TYR A 7 -25.58 -10.47 22.70
N SER A 8 -25.12 -11.42 23.51
CA SER A 8 -23.73 -11.89 23.50
C SER A 8 -23.32 -12.43 22.14
N LYS A 9 -24.16 -13.24 21.48
CA LYS A 9 -23.91 -13.75 20.12
C LYS A 9 -23.77 -12.63 19.08
N ARG A 10 -24.54 -11.54 19.20
CA ARG A 10 -24.46 -10.40 18.28
C ARG A 10 -23.22 -9.53 18.54
N ARG A 11 -22.88 -9.27 19.80
CA ARG A 11 -21.80 -8.36 20.18
C ARG A 11 -20.41 -8.98 20.19
N VAL A 12 -20.29 -10.29 20.36
CA VAL A 12 -18.98 -10.97 20.48
C VAL A 12 -18.03 -10.61 19.33
N GLY A 13 -18.54 -10.62 18.08
CA GLY A 13 -17.72 -10.32 16.90
C GLY A 13 -17.20 -8.88 16.88
N ASP A 14 -18.03 -7.93 17.28
CA ASP A 14 -17.65 -6.50 17.33
C ASP A 14 -16.67 -6.22 18.45
N SER A 15 -16.91 -6.78 19.65
CA SER A 15 -15.99 -6.64 20.78
C SER A 15 -14.63 -7.25 20.47
N THR A 16 -14.58 -8.43 19.84
CA THR A 16 -13.32 -9.05 19.40
C THR A 16 -12.61 -8.18 18.37
N ALA A 17 -13.32 -7.67 17.36
CA ALA A 17 -12.73 -6.81 16.34
C ALA A 17 -12.15 -5.52 16.95
N LEU A 18 -12.87 -4.89 17.88
CA LEU A 18 -12.42 -3.69 18.59
C LEU A 18 -11.12 -3.96 19.37
N VAL A 19 -11.07 -5.05 20.16
CA VAL A 19 -9.86 -5.43 20.90
C VAL A 19 -8.69 -5.71 19.95
N GLN A 20 -8.93 -6.39 18.84
CA GLN A 20 -7.88 -6.65 17.85
C GLN A 20 -7.36 -5.36 17.22
N ILE A 21 -8.24 -4.41 16.88
CA ILE A 21 -7.82 -3.12 16.32
C ILE A 21 -7.02 -2.34 17.37
N SER A 22 -7.48 -2.29 18.62
CA SER A 22 -6.77 -1.65 19.73
C SER A 22 -5.38 -2.24 19.95
N ARG A 23 -5.25 -3.58 19.95
CA ARG A 23 -3.95 -4.25 20.13
C ARG A 23 -3.00 -3.99 18.96
N ASN A 24 -3.51 -3.77 17.75
CA ASN A 24 -2.69 -3.42 16.60
C ASN A 24 -2.20 -1.97 16.64
N MET A 25 -2.96 -1.08 17.30
CA MET A 25 -2.54 0.30 17.58
C MET A 25 -1.49 0.37 18.68
N ASP A 26 -1.57 -0.50 19.69
CA ASP A 26 -0.73 -0.45 20.89
C ASP A 26 0.61 -1.21 20.75
N ARG A 27 0.95 -1.70 19.54
CA ARG A 27 2.22 -2.41 19.34
C ARG A 27 3.39 -1.44 19.43
N PRO A 28 4.42 -1.66 20.27
CA PRO A 28 5.56 -0.76 20.34
C PRO A 28 6.55 -0.93 19.17
N GLY A 29 7.24 0.16 18.83
CA GLY A 29 8.42 0.16 17.95
C GLY A 29 8.13 0.04 16.45
N LYS A 30 9.02 -0.62 15.70
CA LYS A 30 8.92 -0.76 14.23
C LYS A 30 7.66 -1.52 13.79
N LEU A 31 7.11 -2.36 14.66
CA LEU A 31 5.86 -3.08 14.41
C LEU A 31 4.70 -2.09 14.30
N PHE A 32 4.61 -1.07 15.15
CA PHE A 32 3.61 0.01 15.02
C PHE A 32 3.60 0.60 13.62
N PHE A 33 4.80 0.92 13.12
CA PHE A 33 4.96 1.55 11.82
C PHE A 33 4.41 0.66 10.70
N VAL A 34 4.79 -0.61 10.69
CA VAL A 34 4.42 -1.55 9.62
C VAL A 34 2.96 -2.00 9.74
N THR A 35 2.45 -2.24 10.95
CA THR A 35 1.10 -2.79 11.15
C THR A 35 0.01 -1.73 11.22
N PHE A 36 0.36 -0.49 11.55
CA PHE A 36 -0.62 0.58 11.77
C PHE A 36 -0.34 1.83 10.95
N LEU A 37 0.85 2.44 11.06
CA LEU A 37 1.11 3.74 10.46
C LEU A 37 1.21 3.71 8.92
N LEU A 38 2.03 2.83 8.36
CA LEU A 38 2.18 2.66 6.92
C LEU A 38 0.83 2.30 6.27
N PRO A 39 0.07 1.32 6.80
CA PRO A 39 -1.28 1.03 6.33
C PRO A 39 -2.19 2.27 6.35
N LEU A 40 -2.17 3.06 7.42
CA LEU A 40 -2.98 4.28 7.57
C LEU A 40 -2.61 5.37 6.54
N ILE A 41 -1.32 5.55 6.26
CA ILE A 41 -0.85 6.51 5.25
C ILE A 41 -1.28 6.04 3.85
N LEU A 42 -1.07 4.76 3.54
CA LEU A 42 -1.48 4.18 2.27
C LEU A 42 -2.98 4.36 2.05
N ASP A 43 -3.80 4.17 3.08
CA ASP A 43 -5.25 4.42 2.98
C ASP A 43 -5.58 5.84 2.56
N GLY A 44 -4.92 6.83 3.16
CA GLY A 44 -5.11 8.23 2.81
C GLY A 44 -4.75 8.51 1.34
N ILE A 45 -3.71 7.87 0.81
CA ILE A 45 -3.30 8.00 -0.60
C ILE A 45 -4.30 7.30 -1.52
N PHE A 46 -4.60 6.03 -1.27
CA PHE A 46 -5.49 5.22 -2.11
C PHE A 46 -6.92 5.76 -2.11
N HIS A 47 -7.41 6.29 -0.99
CA HIS A 47 -8.70 6.96 -0.93
C HIS A 47 -8.72 8.26 -1.76
N LYS A 48 -7.63 9.02 -1.79
CA LYS A 48 -7.52 10.21 -2.67
C LYS A 48 -7.50 9.83 -4.15
N VAL A 49 -6.85 8.71 -4.51
CA VAL A 49 -6.73 8.25 -5.89
C VAL A 49 -8.03 7.64 -6.40
N ALA A 50 -8.70 6.81 -5.61
CA ALA A 50 -9.92 6.13 -6.00
C ALA A 50 -10.92 6.03 -4.83
N PRO A 51 -11.63 7.14 -4.49
CA PRO A 51 -12.52 7.21 -3.33
C PRO A 51 -13.75 6.31 -3.44
N LYS A 52 -14.10 5.86 -4.66
CA LYS A 52 -15.19 4.91 -4.91
C LYS A 52 -14.82 3.46 -4.59
N ILE A 53 -13.52 3.14 -4.60
CA ILE A 53 -13.01 1.77 -4.44
C ILE A 53 -12.41 1.62 -3.05
N PHE A 54 -11.62 2.61 -2.61
CA PHE A 54 -10.97 2.58 -1.31
C PHE A 54 -11.75 3.38 -0.30
N ASP A 55 -11.96 2.69 0.80
CA ASP A 55 -12.71 3.15 1.93
C ASP A 55 -11.81 4.08 2.79
N PRO A 56 -12.38 5.10 3.47
CA PRO A 56 -11.58 6.11 4.15
C PRO A 56 -10.88 5.54 5.39
N ASN A 57 -9.99 6.32 6.01
CA ASN A 57 -9.19 5.87 7.16
C ASN A 57 -10.06 5.24 8.26
N ILE A 58 -9.53 4.22 8.95
CA ILE A 58 -10.24 3.50 10.02
C ILE A 58 -10.88 4.45 11.05
N PHE A 59 -10.19 5.54 11.41
CA PHE A 59 -10.72 6.55 12.34
C PHE A 59 -12.01 7.21 11.84
N SER A 60 -12.10 7.52 10.55
CA SER A 60 -13.33 8.07 9.96
C SER A 60 -14.46 7.03 9.90
N MET A 61 -14.13 5.75 9.82
CA MET A 61 -15.11 4.67 9.88
C MET A 61 -15.65 4.47 11.29
N PHE A 62 -14.82 4.63 12.32
CA PHE A 62 -15.27 4.59 13.72
C PHE A 62 -16.27 5.69 14.07
N GLN A 63 -16.25 6.82 13.37
CA GLN A 63 -17.22 7.89 13.55
C GLN A 63 -18.60 7.56 12.94
N LYS A 64 -18.69 6.57 12.03
CA LYS A 64 -19.96 6.17 11.42
C LYS A 64 -20.71 5.20 12.33
N GLN A 65 -21.79 5.68 12.94
CA GLN A 65 -22.60 4.92 13.90
C GLN A 65 -23.31 3.68 13.31
N ASN A 66 -23.48 3.63 11.99
CA ASN A 66 -24.19 2.55 11.31
C ASN A 66 -23.30 1.35 10.92
N MET A 67 -22.01 1.36 11.30
CA MET A 67 -21.06 0.31 10.89
C MET A 67 -20.49 -0.43 12.10
N GLY A 68 -20.61 -1.76 12.10
CA GLY A 68 -20.05 -2.60 13.15
C GLY A 68 -18.52 -2.72 13.03
N PHE A 69 -17.82 -2.87 14.15
CA PHE A 69 -16.36 -3.04 14.19
C PHE A 69 -15.89 -4.25 13.38
N LYS A 70 -16.68 -5.33 13.36
CA LYS A 70 -16.40 -6.51 12.53
C LYS A 70 -16.42 -6.18 11.04
N GLN A 71 -17.38 -5.35 10.62
CA GLN A 71 -17.51 -4.93 9.21
C GLN A 71 -16.36 -4.03 8.79
N ILE A 72 -15.98 -3.07 9.65
CA ILE A 72 -14.80 -2.21 9.45
C ILE A 72 -13.56 -3.08 9.25
N GLN A 73 -13.36 -4.07 10.11
CA GLN A 73 -12.20 -4.95 10.01
C GLN A 73 -12.17 -5.76 8.69
N GLN A 74 -13.31 -6.30 8.25
CA GLN A 74 -13.39 -7.08 7.02
C GLN A 74 -13.14 -6.22 5.78
N LYS A 75 -13.82 -5.07 5.69
CA LYS A 75 -13.58 -4.09 4.62
C LYS A 75 -12.11 -3.70 4.57
N LYS A 76 -11.48 -3.51 5.73
CA LYS A 76 -10.09 -3.11 5.74
C LYS A 76 -9.12 -4.19 5.29
N ARG A 77 -9.41 -5.46 5.56
CA ARG A 77 -8.63 -6.57 5.01
C ARG A 77 -8.70 -6.62 3.49
N LEU A 78 -9.89 -6.40 2.92
CA LEU A 78 -10.07 -6.32 1.46
C LEU A 78 -9.27 -5.16 0.85
N ASP A 79 -9.31 -3.98 1.47
CA ASP A 79 -8.48 -2.85 1.03
C ASP A 79 -7.00 -3.23 1.01
N ARG A 80 -6.48 -3.93 2.03
CA ARG A 80 -5.08 -4.38 2.04
C ARG A 80 -4.78 -5.35 0.91
N THR A 81 -5.66 -6.30 0.67
CA THR A 81 -5.50 -7.24 -0.44
C THR A 81 -5.45 -6.50 -1.77
N LEU A 82 -6.35 -5.54 -2.00
CA LEU A 82 -6.35 -4.72 -3.20
C LEU A 82 -5.11 -3.83 -3.32
N GLN A 83 -4.65 -3.23 -2.22
CA GLN A 83 -3.42 -2.43 -2.21
C GLN A 83 -2.19 -3.28 -2.58
N VAL A 84 -2.08 -4.49 -2.03
CA VAL A 84 -0.97 -5.42 -2.35
C VAL A 84 -1.06 -5.90 -3.79
N ILE A 85 -2.25 -6.23 -4.28
CA ILE A 85 -2.47 -6.61 -5.68
C ILE A 85 -2.09 -5.47 -6.62
N PHE A 86 -2.52 -4.24 -6.30
CA PHE A 86 -2.22 -3.06 -7.11
C PHE A 86 -0.72 -2.76 -7.13
N LEU A 87 -0.05 -2.79 -5.97
CA LEU A 87 1.42 -2.65 -5.91
C LEU A 87 2.12 -3.76 -6.69
N GLY A 88 1.67 -5.00 -6.54
CA GLY A 88 2.21 -6.16 -7.23
C GLY A 88 2.08 -6.03 -8.75
N MET A 89 0.91 -5.59 -9.24
CA MET A 89 0.70 -5.31 -10.66
C MET A 89 1.56 -4.16 -11.16
N LEU A 90 1.70 -3.08 -10.39
CA LEU A 90 2.50 -1.93 -10.78
C LEU A 90 3.99 -2.30 -10.88
N MET A 91 4.52 -3.01 -9.88
CA MET A 91 5.92 -3.46 -9.88
C MET A 91 6.17 -4.55 -10.92
N GLY A 92 5.29 -5.55 -11.02
CA GLY A 92 5.40 -6.63 -12.00
C GLY A 92 5.27 -6.12 -13.44
N GLY A 93 4.30 -5.23 -13.68
CA GLY A 93 4.10 -4.57 -14.96
C GLY A 93 5.30 -3.73 -15.36
N ALA A 94 5.83 -2.90 -14.46
CA ALA A 94 7.04 -2.11 -14.73
C ALA A 94 8.26 -3.01 -15.05
N GLY A 95 8.42 -4.12 -14.34
CA GLY A 95 9.51 -5.08 -14.59
C GLY A 95 9.40 -5.76 -15.95
N LEU A 96 8.19 -6.17 -16.34
CA LEU A 96 7.93 -6.75 -17.67
C LEU A 96 8.17 -5.72 -18.77
N LEU A 97 7.68 -4.50 -18.60
CA LEU A 97 7.89 -3.40 -19.55
C LEU A 97 9.38 -3.08 -19.73
N ALA A 98 10.12 -2.98 -18.62
CA ALA A 98 11.56 -2.79 -18.66
C ALA A 98 12.27 -3.93 -19.41
N ARG A 99 11.86 -5.18 -19.18
CA ARG A 99 12.42 -6.34 -19.87
C ARG A 99 12.11 -6.32 -21.37
N LEU A 100 10.89 -5.99 -21.76
CA LEU A 100 10.49 -5.86 -23.17
C LEU A 100 11.27 -4.74 -23.86
N LEU A 101 11.46 -3.60 -23.19
CA LEU A 101 12.26 -2.49 -23.72
C LEU A 101 13.73 -2.90 -23.92
N VAL A 102 14.33 -3.61 -22.95
CA VAL A 102 15.70 -4.12 -23.08
C VAL A 102 15.82 -5.09 -24.25
N VAL A 103 14.85 -6.00 -24.43
CA VAL A 103 14.83 -6.94 -25.55
C VAL A 103 14.67 -6.22 -26.88
N ALA A 104 13.75 -5.26 -26.97
CA ALA A 104 13.55 -4.47 -28.18
C ALA A 104 14.81 -3.69 -28.58
N ILE A 105 15.48 -3.05 -27.62
CA ILE A 105 16.74 -2.33 -27.85
C ILE A 105 17.86 -3.31 -28.24
N ALA A 106 17.95 -4.48 -27.60
CA ALA A 106 18.94 -5.49 -27.94
C ALA A 106 18.76 -6.04 -29.37
N LEU A 107 17.51 -6.23 -29.82
CA LEU A 107 17.20 -6.68 -31.17
C LEU A 107 17.54 -5.61 -32.21
N VAL A 108 17.20 -4.34 -31.96
CA VAL A 108 17.50 -3.22 -32.87
C VAL A 108 19.01 -2.94 -32.95
N THR A 109 19.74 -3.12 -31.85
CA THR A 109 21.19 -2.79 -31.79
C THR A 109 22.10 -3.99 -32.11
N GLY A 110 21.54 -5.20 -32.28
CA GLY A 110 22.31 -6.44 -32.53
C GLY A 110 23.25 -6.84 -31.38
N ARG A 111 23.07 -6.27 -30.18
CA ARG A 111 23.95 -6.48 -29.02
C ARG A 111 23.36 -7.48 -28.03
N ARG A 112 24.23 -8.25 -27.36
CA ARG A 112 23.81 -9.20 -26.31
C ARG A 112 23.04 -8.48 -25.21
N GLN A 113 21.92 -9.08 -24.79
CA GLN A 113 20.98 -8.51 -23.81
C GLN A 113 21.67 -7.98 -22.55
N GLY A 114 22.70 -8.68 -22.04
CA GLY A 114 23.43 -8.27 -20.84
C GLY A 114 24.15 -6.92 -20.94
N SER A 115 24.61 -6.52 -22.13
CA SER A 115 25.30 -5.23 -22.33
C SER A 115 24.30 -4.06 -22.36
N VAL A 116 23.08 -4.32 -22.83
CA VAL A 116 21.99 -3.34 -22.90
C VAL A 116 21.38 -3.10 -21.51
N THR A 117 21.24 -4.14 -20.67
CA THR A 117 20.79 -3.97 -19.29
C THR A 117 21.79 -3.15 -18.47
N VAL A 118 23.09 -3.43 -18.57
CA VAL A 118 24.13 -2.71 -17.81
C VAL A 118 24.17 -1.23 -18.21
N SER A 119 24.07 -0.93 -19.50
CA SER A 119 24.04 0.46 -19.99
C SER A 119 22.75 1.18 -19.60
N ALA A 120 21.58 0.54 -19.67
CA ALA A 120 20.31 1.12 -19.23
C ALA A 120 20.32 1.46 -17.72
N VAL A 121 20.86 0.55 -16.90
CA VAL A 121 20.99 0.78 -15.44
C VAL A 121 21.97 1.92 -15.15
N ALA A 122 23.10 1.97 -15.85
CA ALA A 122 24.08 3.06 -15.69
C ALA A 122 23.50 4.43 -16.06
N VAL A 123 22.74 4.52 -17.15
CA VAL A 123 22.07 5.76 -17.57
C VAL A 123 21.00 6.17 -16.56
N ALA A 124 20.19 5.23 -16.08
CA ALA A 124 19.18 5.51 -15.06
C ALA A 124 19.81 6.02 -13.75
N ALA A 125 20.93 5.41 -13.32
CA ALA A 125 21.67 5.85 -12.14
C ALA A 125 22.25 7.26 -12.32
N ALA A 126 22.81 7.57 -13.50
CA ALA A 126 23.34 8.90 -13.81
C ALA A 126 22.24 9.98 -13.85
N LEU A 127 21.09 9.68 -14.45
CA LEU A 127 19.95 10.61 -14.45
C LEU A 127 19.40 10.84 -13.04
N TRP A 128 19.40 9.81 -12.20
CA TRP A 128 18.98 9.93 -10.81
C TRP A 128 19.92 10.82 -9.99
N THR A 129 21.24 10.67 -10.14
CA THR A 129 22.22 11.52 -9.43
C THR A 129 22.13 12.98 -9.85
N ILE A 130 21.93 13.25 -11.15
CA ILE A 130 21.72 14.62 -11.67
C ILE A 130 20.43 15.23 -11.10
N SER A 131 19.33 14.46 -11.06
CA SER A 131 18.06 14.90 -10.48
C SER A 131 18.18 15.24 -8.99
N GLN A 132 18.92 14.43 -8.23
CA GLN A 132 19.18 14.68 -6.81
C GLN A 132 20.01 15.94 -6.57
N GLN A 133 20.99 16.21 -7.43
CA GLN A 133 21.76 17.45 -7.35
C GLN A 133 20.88 18.68 -7.62
N LYS A 134 20.01 18.60 -8.62
CA LYS A 134 19.10 19.71 -8.96
C LYS A 134 18.15 20.05 -7.79
N LYS A 135 17.56 19.05 -7.14
CA LYS A 135 16.71 19.26 -5.95
C LYS A 135 17.45 19.89 -4.78
N LYS A 136 18.74 19.55 -4.59
CA LYS A 136 19.56 20.16 -3.52
C LYS A 136 19.92 21.62 -3.80
N VAL A 137 20.05 22.01 -5.06
CA VAL A 137 20.29 23.40 -5.48
C VAL A 137 19.01 24.23 -5.29
N GLU A 138 17.86 23.72 -5.73
CA GLU A 138 16.57 24.40 -5.58
C GLU A 138 16.11 24.53 -4.11
N ALA A 139 16.52 23.63 -3.21
CA ALA A 139 16.21 23.72 -1.78
C ALA A 139 17.14 24.67 -0.98
N LYS A 140 18.21 25.18 -1.62
CA LYS A 140 19.16 26.12 -1.01
C LYS A 140 19.06 27.55 -1.56
N ALA A 141 18.35 27.74 -2.67
CA ALA A 141 18.00 29.04 -3.24
C ALA A 141 16.70 29.55 -2.61
#